data_AF-A0A5B0LIJ8-F1
#
_entry.id   AF-A0A5B0LIJ8-F1
#
_cell.length_a   1.000
_cell.length_b   1.000
_cell.length_c   1.000
_cell.angle_alpha   90.00
_cell.angle_beta   90.00
_cell.angle_gamma   90.00
#
_symmetry.space_group_name_H-M   'P 1'
#
loop_
_entity.id
_entity.type
_entity.pdbx_description
1 polymer ?
#
loop_
_entity_poly.entity_id
_entity_poly.type
_entity_poly.pdbx_seq_one_letter_code
_entity_poly.pdbx_strand_id
1 'polypeptide(L)'
;MASGPVYRALKCTRGYATAASKQPPIQLQGLSGKYASALYSAAVKKDEKTLSTVEKDLSSIQRVLSSKDGSAIKQFLHNPTLQASDRKKGLSNMMSKLGQPTELTKNFFDVLGENGRLYETEKVIEDFLNLMSAHRGEMTITITSAQPLESSLQSRLEASLKKSTAAESKTVRIKNVVKPTILGGLIVDFGDKTIDLSVLSRVNKMNALLHVCMHLSRKRKSLCVPFVSLIRFFFHRNRFEQEVTFNKRHIGLRCLSRKATVFSMT
;
A
#
# COMPACT_ATOMS: atom_id res chain seq x y z
N MET A 1 40.64 5.50 -62.83
CA MET A 1 40.38 6.63 -61.93
C MET A 1 38.92 7.04 -62.08
N ALA A 2 38.05 6.64 -61.16
CA ALA A 2 36.67 7.13 -61.08
C ALA A 2 36.23 7.06 -59.62
N SER A 3 36.60 8.09 -58.87
CA SER A 3 36.12 8.38 -57.51
C SER A 3 34.75 9.03 -57.60
N GLY A 4 33.69 8.28 -57.33
CA GLY A 4 32.35 8.83 -57.13
C GLY A 4 32.11 9.15 -55.64
N PRO A 5 31.61 10.33 -55.27
CA PRO A 5 31.34 10.66 -53.87
C PRO A 5 30.08 9.97 -53.35
N VAL A 6 30.23 9.24 -52.24
CA VAL A 6 29.11 8.65 -51.49
C VAL A 6 28.46 9.76 -50.66
N TYR A 7 27.36 10.33 -51.14
CA TYR A 7 26.54 11.25 -50.34
C TYR A 7 25.71 10.43 -49.34
N ARG A 8 26.14 10.44 -48.08
CA ARG A 8 25.41 9.86 -46.96
C ARG A 8 24.25 10.79 -46.59
N ALA A 9 23.03 10.41 -46.94
CA ALA A 9 21.83 11.14 -46.56
C ALA A 9 21.70 11.19 -45.03
N LEU A 10 21.88 12.38 -44.46
CA LEU A 10 21.59 12.64 -43.04
C LEU A 10 20.07 12.57 -42.85
N LYS A 11 19.58 11.50 -42.23
CA LYS A 11 18.22 11.43 -41.69
C LYS A 11 18.11 12.50 -40.60
N CYS A 12 17.56 13.65 -40.97
CA CYS A 12 17.17 14.67 -40.01
C CYS A 12 15.94 14.16 -39.25
N THR A 13 16.15 13.41 -38.18
CA THR A 13 15.06 13.07 -37.25
C THR A 13 14.69 14.35 -36.52
N ARG A 14 13.52 14.91 -36.84
CA ARG A 14 12.89 15.97 -36.05
C ARG A 14 12.74 15.47 -34.61
N GLY A 15 13.61 15.94 -33.72
CA GLY A 15 13.39 15.80 -32.28
C GLY A 15 12.23 16.71 -31.91
N TYR A 16 11.08 16.14 -31.57
CA TYR A 16 10.03 16.90 -30.90
C TYR A 16 10.57 17.28 -29.51
N ALA A 17 10.87 18.56 -29.32
CA ALA A 17 11.14 19.11 -28.01
C ALA A 17 9.87 18.96 -27.16
N THR A 18 9.80 17.90 -26.35
CA THR A 18 8.74 17.74 -25.36
C THR A 18 8.88 18.86 -24.34
N ALA A 19 7.93 19.80 -24.34
CA ALA A 19 7.80 20.80 -23.28
C ALA A 19 7.92 20.10 -21.91
N ALA A 20 8.78 20.61 -21.04
CA ALA A 20 9.09 20.03 -19.74
C ALA A 20 7.82 19.70 -18.95
N SER A 21 7.41 18.42 -18.98
CA SER A 21 6.24 17.96 -18.24
C SER A 21 6.63 17.86 -16.77
N LYS A 22 6.08 18.75 -15.94
CA LYS A 22 6.10 18.56 -14.48
C LYS A 22 5.47 17.20 -14.19
N GLN A 23 6.28 16.27 -13.69
CA GLN A 23 5.87 14.91 -13.43
C GLN A 23 4.98 14.86 -12.18
N PRO A 24 3.95 14.00 -12.14
CA PRO A 24 3.16 13.79 -10.94
C PRO A 24 4.04 13.22 -9.80
N PRO A 25 3.71 13.51 -8.53
CA PRO A 25 4.49 13.05 -7.38
C PRO A 25 4.48 11.53 -7.18
N ILE A 26 3.43 10.85 -7.65
CA ILE A 26 3.29 9.39 -7.63
C ILE A 26 3.00 8.90 -9.05
N GLN A 27 3.64 7.79 -9.43
CA GLN A 27 3.36 7.11 -10.69
C GLN A 27 2.17 6.17 -10.49
N LEU A 28 1.01 6.54 -11.01
CA LEU A 28 -0.17 5.68 -11.03
C LEU A 28 -0.14 4.77 -12.26
N GLN A 29 -0.44 3.49 -12.05
CA GLN A 29 -0.47 2.48 -13.10
C GLN A 29 -1.87 2.32 -13.70
N GLY A 30 -1.95 1.81 -14.92
CA GLY A 30 -3.21 1.54 -15.60
C GLY A 30 -3.74 2.69 -16.46
N LEU A 31 -4.93 2.52 -17.02
CA LEU A 31 -5.56 3.52 -17.91
C LEU A 31 -6.05 4.74 -17.12
N SER A 32 -6.67 4.51 -15.96
CA SER A 32 -7.16 5.58 -15.08
C SER A 32 -6.04 6.48 -14.58
N GLY A 33 -4.92 5.89 -14.15
CA GLY A 33 -3.73 6.62 -13.72
C GLY A 33 -3.12 7.50 -14.82
N LYS A 34 -3.14 7.05 -16.09
CA LYS A 34 -2.68 7.86 -17.22
C LYS A 34 -3.56 9.09 -17.44
N TYR A 35 -4.88 8.96 -17.36
CA TYR A 35 -5.78 10.12 -17.46
C TYR A 35 -5.65 11.06 -16.27
N ALA A 36 -5.58 10.54 -15.05
CA ALA A 36 -5.41 11.33 -13.83
C ALA A 36 -4.09 12.11 -13.86
N SER A 37 -2.98 11.47 -14.27
CA SER A 37 -1.69 12.14 -14.43
C SER A 37 -1.70 13.20 -15.52
N ALA A 38 -2.37 12.96 -16.66
CA ALA A 38 -2.51 13.94 -17.73
C ALA A 38 -3.32 15.17 -17.28
N LEU A 39 -4.42 14.96 -16.55
CA LEU A 39 -5.22 16.03 -15.97
C LEU A 39 -4.40 16.85 -14.96
N TYR A 40 -3.66 16.18 -14.07
CA TYR A 40 -2.77 16.82 -13.12
C TYR A 40 -1.70 17.67 -13.82
N SER A 41 -0.99 17.11 -14.81
CA SER A 41 0.00 17.86 -15.59
C SER A 41 -0.62 19.04 -16.36
N ALA A 42 -1.86 18.94 -16.82
CA ALA A 42 -2.56 20.04 -17.47
C ALA A 42 -2.94 21.16 -16.48
N ALA A 43 -3.44 20.79 -15.29
CA ALA A 43 -3.80 21.74 -14.23
C ALA A 43 -2.56 22.49 -13.72
N VAL A 44 -1.46 21.77 -13.46
CA VAL A 44 -0.19 22.37 -13.01
C VAL A 44 0.43 23.30 -14.05
N LYS A 45 0.18 23.07 -15.35
CA LYS A 45 0.62 23.96 -16.44
C LYS A 45 -0.18 25.25 -16.53
N LYS A 46 -1.47 25.24 -16.15
CA LYS A 46 -2.27 26.46 -16.07
C LYS A 46 -1.85 27.26 -14.83
N ASP A 47 -2.27 26.82 -13.64
CA ASP A 47 -1.93 27.48 -12.37
C ASP A 47 -2.14 26.53 -11.18
N GLU A 48 -1.41 26.72 -10.08
CA GLU A 48 -1.62 25.97 -8.83
C GLU A 48 -3.03 26.21 -8.22
N LYS A 49 -3.60 27.40 -8.41
CA LYS A 49 -4.98 27.70 -7.96
C LYS A 49 -6.01 26.82 -8.68
N THR A 50 -5.81 26.58 -9.99
CA THR A 50 -6.72 25.76 -10.80
C THR A 50 -6.72 24.30 -10.36
N LEU A 51 -5.62 23.82 -9.77
CA LEU A 51 -5.53 22.47 -9.23
C LEU A 51 -6.54 22.25 -8.09
N SER A 52 -6.63 23.21 -7.17
CA SER A 52 -7.57 23.15 -6.05
C SER A 52 -9.04 23.28 -6.47
N THR A 53 -9.33 24.01 -7.56
CA THR A 53 -10.69 24.10 -8.11
C THR A 53 -11.10 22.81 -8.80
N VAL A 54 -10.21 22.20 -9.59
CA VAL A 54 -10.46 20.91 -10.26
C VAL A 54 -10.71 19.80 -9.22
N GLU A 55 -9.95 19.77 -8.13
CA GLU A 55 -10.18 18.83 -7.03
C GLU A 55 -11.60 18.97 -6.44
N LYS A 56 -12.07 20.21 -6.21
CA LYS A 56 -13.42 20.46 -5.71
C LYS A 56 -14.49 20.01 -6.70
N ASP A 57 -14.30 20.30 -7.98
CA ASP A 57 -15.21 19.87 -9.06
C ASP A 57 -15.33 18.34 -9.07
N LEU A 58 -14.21 17.62 -9.11
CA LEU A 58 -14.18 16.16 -9.13
C LEU A 58 -14.77 15.55 -7.86
N SER A 59 -14.51 16.14 -6.68
CA SER A 59 -15.10 15.68 -5.42
C SER A 59 -16.63 15.85 -5.40
N SER A 60 -17.14 16.91 -6.02
CA SER A 60 -18.58 17.17 -6.13
C SER A 60 -19.23 16.16 -7.08
N ILE A 61 -18.58 15.87 -8.21
CA ILE A 61 -19.01 14.82 -9.15
C ILE A 61 -19.01 13.45 -8.46
N GLN A 62 -17.96 13.10 -7.71
CA GLN A 62 -17.89 11.82 -6.98
C GLN A 62 -19.02 11.66 -5.96
N ARG A 63 -19.38 12.74 -5.25
CA ARG A 63 -20.50 12.73 -4.29
C ARG A 63 -21.83 12.46 -4.98
N VAL A 64 -22.05 13.04 -6.15
CA VAL A 64 -23.30 12.84 -6.90
C VAL A 64 -23.34 11.46 -7.56
N LEU A 65 -22.21 10.95 -8.04
CA LEU A 65 -22.13 9.56 -8.49
C LEU A 65 -22.44 8.59 -7.34
N SER A 66 -22.04 8.92 -6.11
CA SER A 66 -22.31 8.09 -4.92
C SER A 66 -23.72 8.26 -4.35
N SER A 67 -24.48 9.28 -4.76
CA SER A 67 -25.83 9.52 -4.25
C SER A 67 -26.85 8.60 -4.94
N LYS A 68 -28.04 8.45 -4.34
CA LYS A 68 -29.11 7.59 -4.87
C LYS A 68 -29.58 8.03 -6.27
N ASP A 69 -29.53 9.33 -6.55
CA ASP A 69 -29.83 9.91 -7.87
C ASP A 69 -28.75 9.60 -8.92
N GLY A 70 -27.57 9.15 -8.47
CA GLY A 70 -26.44 8.78 -9.32
C GLY A 70 -26.63 7.50 -10.13
N SER A 71 -27.61 6.64 -9.80
CA SER A 71 -27.81 5.36 -10.50
C SER A 71 -28.04 5.52 -12.01
N ALA A 72 -28.89 6.48 -12.40
CA ALA A 72 -29.14 6.79 -13.81
C ALA A 72 -27.90 7.34 -14.52
N ILE A 73 -27.10 8.15 -13.81
CA ILE A 73 -25.85 8.72 -14.33
C ILE A 73 -24.80 7.63 -14.52
N LYS A 74 -24.66 6.72 -13.56
CA LYS A 74 -23.77 5.55 -13.68
C LYS A 74 -24.16 4.68 -14.87
N GLN A 75 -25.45 4.41 -15.05
CA GLN A 75 -25.92 3.62 -16.18
C GLN A 75 -25.60 4.29 -17.52
N PHE A 76 -25.72 5.63 -17.60
CA PHE A 76 -25.28 6.39 -18.77
C PHE A 76 -23.76 6.27 -19.01
N LEU A 77 -22.94 6.42 -17.96
CA LEU A 77 -21.48 6.31 -18.06
C LEU A 77 -21.01 4.91 -18.47
N HIS A 78 -21.74 3.87 -18.06
CA HIS A 78 -21.43 2.47 -18.38
C HIS A 78 -21.98 2.00 -19.73
N ASN A 79 -22.81 2.78 -20.43
CA ASN A 79 -23.41 2.35 -21.70
C ASN A 79 -22.50 2.71 -22.91
N PRO A 80 -21.81 1.73 -23.54
CA PRO A 80 -20.93 1.99 -24.67
C PRO A 80 -21.69 2.19 -26.00
N THR A 81 -22.99 1.91 -26.05
CA THR A 81 -23.80 1.90 -27.29
C THR A 81 -24.15 3.31 -27.78
N LEU A 82 -23.89 4.34 -26.97
CA LEU A 82 -24.25 5.71 -27.27
C LEU A 82 -23.33 6.34 -28.33
N GLN A 83 -23.91 7.06 -29.28
CA GLN A 83 -23.18 7.85 -30.26
C GLN A 83 -22.38 8.97 -29.58
N ALA A 84 -21.27 9.40 -30.20
CA ALA A 84 -20.39 10.42 -29.62
C ALA A 84 -21.10 11.77 -29.42
N SER A 85 -22.03 12.13 -30.30
CA SER A 85 -22.87 13.33 -30.21
C SER A 85 -23.78 13.30 -28.98
N ASP A 86 -24.46 12.18 -28.74
CA ASP A 86 -25.37 11.99 -27.61
C ASP A 86 -24.62 11.91 -26.28
N ARG A 87 -23.40 11.34 -26.30
CA ARG A 87 -22.48 11.37 -25.15
C ARG A 87 -22.12 12.80 -24.74
N LYS A 88 -21.72 13.65 -25.69
CA LYS A 88 -21.37 15.06 -25.41
C LYS A 88 -22.57 15.83 -24.87
N LYS A 89 -23.77 15.63 -25.44
CA LYS A 89 -25.02 16.24 -24.92
C LYS A 89 -25.34 15.77 -23.50
N GLY A 90 -25.24 14.47 -23.25
CA GLY A 90 -25.47 13.89 -21.92
C GLY A 90 -24.49 14.42 -20.88
N LEU A 91 -23.20 14.52 -21.23
CA LEU A 91 -22.18 15.14 -20.38
C LEU A 91 -22.49 16.62 -20.10
N SER A 92 -22.81 17.42 -21.13
CA SER A 92 -23.16 18.84 -20.94
C SER A 92 -24.38 19.02 -20.03
N ASN A 93 -25.40 18.18 -20.18
CA ASN A 93 -26.59 18.19 -19.33
C ASN A 93 -26.25 17.80 -17.89
N MET A 94 -25.40 16.79 -17.71
CA MET A 94 -24.90 16.37 -16.41
C MET A 94 -24.12 17.52 -15.74
N MET A 95 -23.19 18.15 -16.44
CA MET A 95 -22.38 19.26 -15.92
C MET A 95 -23.20 20.50 -15.58
N SER A 96 -24.25 20.77 -16.35
CA SER A 96 -25.15 21.90 -16.10
C SER A 96 -25.99 21.69 -14.84
N LYS A 97 -26.43 20.45 -14.57
CA LYS A 97 -27.13 20.08 -13.34
C LYS A 97 -26.22 20.05 -12.11
N LEU A 98 -24.92 19.81 -12.31
CA LEU A 98 -23.92 19.64 -11.24
C LEU A 98 -23.23 20.94 -10.81
N GLY A 99 -23.50 22.07 -11.47
CA GLY A 99 -23.00 23.39 -11.06
C GLY A 99 -21.87 24.00 -11.90
N GLN A 100 -21.87 23.77 -13.22
CA GLN A 100 -20.95 24.42 -14.19
C GLN A 100 -19.47 24.33 -13.78
N PRO A 101 -18.83 23.16 -13.95
CA PRO A 101 -17.44 22.97 -13.58
C PRO A 101 -16.50 23.80 -14.45
N THR A 102 -15.25 23.90 -13.98
CA THR A 102 -14.18 24.60 -14.69
C THR A 102 -13.97 24.06 -16.12
N GLU A 103 -13.49 24.94 -17.01
CA GLU A 103 -13.22 24.60 -18.42
C GLU A 103 -12.29 23.38 -18.55
N LEU A 104 -11.29 23.26 -17.68
CA LEU A 104 -10.40 22.09 -17.65
C LEU A 104 -11.15 20.79 -17.40
N THR A 105 -12.05 20.78 -16.41
CA THR A 105 -12.87 19.62 -16.10
C THR A 105 -13.80 19.29 -17.27
N LYS A 106 -14.43 20.27 -17.91
CA LYS A 106 -15.26 20.05 -19.10
C LYS A 106 -14.48 19.38 -20.23
N ASN A 107 -13.33 19.96 -20.59
CA ASN A 107 -12.45 19.41 -21.64
C ASN A 107 -11.98 18.00 -21.29
N PHE A 108 -11.73 17.72 -20.01
CA PHE A 108 -11.35 16.39 -19.56
C PHE A 108 -12.44 15.34 -19.81
N PHE A 109 -13.69 15.66 -19.48
CA PHE A 109 -14.83 14.79 -19.75
C PHE A 109 -15.11 14.63 -21.24
N ASP A 110 -14.86 15.66 -22.05
CA ASP A 110 -14.95 15.56 -23.50
C ASP A 110 -13.91 14.57 -24.05
N VAL A 111 -12.65 14.63 -23.58
CA VAL A 111 -11.60 13.69 -23.98
C VAL A 111 -11.93 12.26 -23.54
N LEU A 112 -12.46 12.05 -22.34
CA LEU A 112 -12.93 10.72 -21.90
C LEU A 112 -14.11 10.24 -22.74
N GLY A 113 -15.01 11.16 -23.09
CA GLY A 113 -16.14 10.94 -23.98
C GLY A 113 -15.70 10.49 -25.36
N GLU A 114 -14.77 11.20 -25.99
CA GLU A 114 -14.24 10.89 -27.33
C GLU A 114 -13.54 9.54 -27.38
N ASN A 115 -12.75 9.21 -26.34
CA ASN A 115 -12.08 7.92 -26.23
C ASN A 115 -13.00 6.76 -25.82
N GLY A 116 -14.27 7.03 -25.46
CA GLY A 116 -15.22 6.01 -25.03
C GLY A 116 -14.91 5.42 -23.64
N ARG A 117 -14.20 6.15 -22.78
CA ARG A 117 -13.73 5.67 -21.46
C ARG A 117 -14.48 6.27 -20.27
N LEU A 118 -15.73 6.67 -20.50
CA LEU A 118 -16.58 7.26 -19.47
C LEU A 118 -16.88 6.31 -18.30
N TYR A 119 -16.81 5.00 -18.53
CA TYR A 119 -16.99 3.99 -17.48
C TYR A 119 -15.86 3.98 -16.44
N GLU A 120 -14.66 4.50 -16.75
CA GLU A 120 -13.52 4.56 -15.81
C GLU A 120 -13.52 5.83 -14.95
N THR A 121 -14.48 6.73 -15.15
CA THR A 121 -14.55 8.04 -14.49
C THR A 121 -14.41 7.93 -12.97
N GLU A 122 -15.09 6.96 -12.33
CA GLU A 122 -15.02 6.79 -10.87
C GLU A 122 -13.59 6.51 -10.41
N LYS A 123 -12.89 5.58 -11.08
CA LYS A 123 -11.50 5.23 -10.77
C LYS A 123 -10.54 6.38 -11.05
N VAL A 124 -10.75 7.08 -12.16
CA VAL A 124 -9.95 8.25 -12.54
C VAL A 124 -10.05 9.36 -11.50
N ILE A 125 -11.24 9.60 -10.94
CA ILE A 125 -11.44 10.58 -9.87
C ILE A 125 -10.70 10.16 -8.60
N GLU A 126 -10.81 8.90 -8.19
CA GLU A 126 -10.10 8.36 -7.03
C GLU A 126 -8.58 8.49 -7.18
N ASP A 127 -8.05 8.13 -8.34
CA ASP A 127 -6.65 8.27 -8.71
C ASP A 127 -6.18 9.73 -8.66
N PHE A 128 -6.98 10.67 -9.16
CA PHE A 128 -6.67 12.10 -9.08
C PHE A 128 -6.64 12.61 -7.63
N LEU A 129 -7.58 12.17 -6.79
CA LEU A 129 -7.58 12.54 -5.37
C LEU A 129 -6.35 11.97 -4.64
N ASN A 130 -5.91 10.77 -4.99
CA ASN A 130 -4.68 10.18 -4.46
C ASN A 130 -3.44 11.00 -4.86
N LEU A 131 -3.37 11.47 -6.12
CA LEU A 131 -2.31 12.40 -6.56
C LEU A 131 -2.33 13.72 -5.79
N MET A 132 -3.52 14.25 -5.49
CA MET A 132 -3.67 15.48 -4.71
C MET A 132 -3.22 15.33 -3.27
N SER A 133 -3.56 14.22 -2.61
CA SER A 133 -3.04 13.90 -1.28
C SER A 133 -1.52 13.82 -1.29
N ALA A 134 -0.94 13.16 -2.29
CA ALA A 134 0.51 13.06 -2.43
C ALA A 134 1.18 14.42 -2.68
N HIS A 135 0.57 15.29 -3.47
CA HIS A 135 1.06 16.64 -3.74
C HIS A 135 1.11 17.50 -2.47
N ARG A 136 0.11 17.37 -1.58
CA ARG A 136 0.10 18.07 -0.28
C ARG A 136 1.04 17.45 0.75
N GLY A 137 1.64 16.29 0.45
CA GLY A 137 2.34 15.50 1.45
C GLY A 137 1.40 14.97 2.53
N GLU A 138 0.14 14.69 2.17
CA GLU A 138 -0.81 14.01 3.03
C GLU A 138 -0.72 12.50 2.80
N MET A 139 -0.57 11.72 3.88
CA MET A 139 -0.61 10.26 3.85
C MET A 139 -1.91 9.77 4.48
N THR A 140 -2.69 9.00 3.72
CA THR A 140 -3.89 8.36 4.24
C THR A 140 -3.50 7.06 4.94
N ILE A 141 -3.76 6.95 6.24
CA ILE A 141 -3.47 5.78 7.05
C ILE A 141 -4.80 5.10 7.40
N THR A 142 -4.88 3.80 7.19
CA THR A 142 -6.05 3.01 7.62
C THR A 142 -5.74 2.34 8.94
N ILE A 143 -6.53 2.65 9.97
CA ILE A 143 -6.40 2.03 11.30
C ILE A 143 -7.56 1.06 11.47
N THR A 144 -7.23 -0.21 11.58
CA THR A 144 -8.19 -1.27 11.91
C THR A 144 -8.17 -1.51 13.42
N SER A 145 -9.32 -1.32 14.07
CA SER A 145 -9.51 -1.43 15.51
C SER A 145 -10.63 -2.40 15.86
N ALA A 146 -10.53 -3.08 17.00
CA ALA A 146 -11.56 -4.03 17.46
C ALA A 146 -12.83 -3.32 17.96
N GLN A 147 -12.66 -2.13 18.53
CA GLN A 147 -13.70 -1.26 19.05
C GLN A 147 -13.56 0.13 18.44
N PRO A 148 -14.65 0.91 18.35
CA PRO A 148 -14.58 2.29 17.88
C PRO A 148 -13.61 3.10 18.75
N LEU A 149 -12.74 3.86 18.09
CA LEU A 149 -11.73 4.68 18.76
C LEU A 149 -12.35 5.96 19.33
N GLU A 150 -12.11 6.22 20.61
CA GLU A 150 -12.42 7.49 21.25
C GLU A 150 -11.56 8.63 20.68
N SER A 151 -12.08 9.87 20.67
CA SER A 151 -11.37 11.04 20.15
C SER A 151 -10.04 11.32 20.88
N SER A 152 -9.97 11.04 22.18
CA SER A 152 -8.74 11.15 22.98
C SER A 152 -7.66 10.18 22.51
N LEU A 153 -8.04 8.95 22.14
CA LEU A 153 -7.13 7.94 21.58
C LEU A 153 -6.69 8.32 20.16
N GLN A 154 -7.60 8.85 19.34
CA GLN A 154 -7.27 9.29 17.97
C GLN A 154 -6.18 10.37 17.96
N SER A 155 -6.30 11.40 18.80
CA SER A 155 -5.30 12.48 18.88
C SER A 155 -3.93 11.98 19.37
N ARG A 156 -3.92 11.04 20.34
CA ARG A 156 -2.68 10.39 20.80
C ARG A 156 -2.03 9.54 19.71
N LEU A 157 -2.84 8.87 18.88
CA LEU A 157 -2.36 8.10 17.73
C LEU A 157 -1.77 9.03 16.68
N GLU A 158 -2.43 10.14 16.33
CA GLU A 158 -1.86 11.15 15.42
C GLU A 158 -0.50 11.66 15.89
N ALA A 159 -0.38 12.01 17.18
CA ALA A 159 0.88 12.47 17.76
C ALA A 159 1.98 11.40 17.74
N SER A 160 1.61 10.12 17.94
CA SER A 160 2.55 9.00 17.93
C SER A 160 2.99 8.65 16.50
N LEU A 161 2.07 8.71 15.54
CA LEU A 161 2.33 8.45 14.13
C LEU A 161 3.26 9.51 13.54
N LYS A 162 3.03 10.80 13.84
CA LYS A 162 3.92 11.91 13.43
C LYS A 162 5.36 11.77 13.94
N LYS A 163 5.55 11.11 15.10
CA LYS A 163 6.87 10.84 15.68
C LYS A 163 7.54 9.60 15.09
N SER A 164 6.76 8.69 14.51
CA SER A 164 7.28 7.43 13.98
C SER A 164 7.97 7.63 12.62
N THR A 165 9.09 6.95 12.41
CA THR A 165 9.90 6.99 11.17
C THR A 165 9.13 6.53 9.92
N ALA A 166 7.96 5.90 10.08
CA ALA A 166 7.12 5.48 8.98
C ALA A 166 6.34 6.64 8.32
N ALA A 167 6.11 7.74 9.05
CA ALA A 167 5.48 8.95 8.54
C ALA A 167 6.53 10.07 8.44
N GLU A 168 7.40 9.98 7.44
CA GLU A 168 8.37 11.02 7.08
C GLU A 168 7.63 12.36 6.88
N SER A 169 7.64 13.25 7.88
CA SER A 169 7.19 14.66 7.84
C SER A 169 5.87 14.97 7.10
N LYS A 170 4.99 13.99 6.93
CA LYS A 170 3.76 14.09 6.14
C LYS A 170 2.55 14.25 7.06
N THR A 171 1.58 15.05 6.61
CA THR A 171 0.32 15.25 7.33
C THR A 171 -0.49 13.96 7.26
N VAL A 172 -0.93 13.43 8.41
CA VAL A 172 -1.62 12.15 8.48
C VAL A 172 -3.13 12.35 8.41
N ARG A 173 -3.80 11.70 7.45
CA ARG A 173 -5.26 11.57 7.41
C ARG A 173 -5.65 10.16 7.85
N ILE A 174 -6.34 10.05 8.98
CA ILE A 174 -6.73 8.76 9.56
C ILE A 174 -8.08 8.30 8.99
N LYS A 175 -8.14 7.07 8.48
CA LYS A 175 -9.38 6.34 8.17
C LYS A 175 -9.57 5.22 9.21
N ASN A 176 -10.62 5.33 10.03
CA ASN A 176 -10.94 4.35 11.06
C ASN A 176 -11.84 3.24 10.49
N VAL A 177 -11.40 2.00 10.63
CA VAL A 177 -12.18 0.80 10.28
C VAL A 177 -12.33 -0.06 11.52
N VAL A 178 -13.57 -0.43 11.86
CA VAL A 178 -13.84 -1.29 13.02
C VAL A 178 -14.04 -2.72 12.53
N LYS A 179 -13.21 -3.65 13.03
CA LYS A 179 -13.32 -5.09 12.77
C LYS A 179 -13.27 -5.85 14.09
N PRO A 180 -14.39 -6.43 14.57
CA PRO A 180 -14.40 -7.16 15.84
C PRO A 180 -13.59 -8.47 15.81
N THR A 181 -13.17 -8.93 14.62
CA THR A 181 -12.43 -10.19 14.41
C THR A 181 -11.05 -10.22 15.05
N ILE A 182 -10.38 -9.07 15.23
CA ILE A 182 -9.02 -9.00 15.78
C ILE A 182 -8.95 -9.21 17.30
N LEU A 183 -10.12 -9.29 17.98
CA LEU A 183 -10.32 -9.48 19.43
C LEU A 183 -9.73 -8.37 20.32
N GLY A 184 -8.67 -7.70 19.88
CA GLY A 184 -8.03 -6.58 20.54
C GLY A 184 -6.79 -6.11 19.78
N GLY A 185 -6.27 -4.95 20.18
CA GLY A 185 -5.13 -4.30 19.53
C GLY A 185 -5.51 -3.51 18.28
N LEU A 186 -4.48 -3.15 17.51
CA LEU A 186 -4.60 -2.25 16.36
C LEU A 186 -3.72 -2.73 15.20
N ILE A 187 -4.21 -2.56 13.98
CA ILE A 187 -3.47 -2.76 12.75
C ILE A 187 -3.43 -1.42 12.03
N VAL A 188 -2.23 -0.94 11.71
CA VAL A 188 -2.01 0.33 11.03
C VAL A 188 -1.43 0.07 9.66
N ASP A 189 -2.17 0.45 8.62
CA ASP A 189 -1.79 0.29 7.22
C ASP A 189 -1.37 1.64 6.62
N PHE A 190 -0.13 1.71 6.16
CA PHE A 190 0.50 2.84 5.49
C PHE A 190 0.51 2.69 3.95
N GLY A 191 -0.34 1.80 3.41
CA GLY A 191 -0.32 1.39 2.00
C GLY A 191 0.72 0.30 1.75
N ASP A 192 2.00 0.67 1.78
CA ASP A 192 3.11 -0.26 1.47
C ASP A 192 3.64 -1.00 2.70
N LYS A 193 3.39 -0.44 3.90
CA LYS A 193 3.84 -1.01 5.17
C LYS A 193 2.63 -1.23 6.07
N THR A 194 2.57 -2.38 6.71
CA THR A 194 1.55 -2.70 7.72
C THR A 194 2.23 -2.98 9.04
N ILE A 195 1.81 -2.27 10.09
CA ILE A 195 2.21 -2.55 11.47
C ILE A 195 1.04 -3.25 12.14
N ASP A 196 1.17 -4.56 12.32
CA ASP A 196 0.17 -5.40 12.98
C ASP A 196 0.52 -5.61 14.46
N LEU A 197 -0.28 -5.00 15.33
CA LEU A 197 -0.23 -5.14 16.78
C LEU A 197 -1.53 -5.78 17.32
N SER A 198 -2.22 -6.58 16.50
CA SER A 198 -3.43 -7.27 16.92
C SER A 198 -3.14 -8.45 17.84
N VAL A 199 -4.08 -8.70 18.77
CA VAL A 199 -4.02 -9.85 19.68
C VAL A 199 -4.17 -11.15 18.91
N LEU A 200 -5.07 -11.19 17.92
CA LEU A 200 -5.27 -12.35 17.05
C LEU A 200 -3.96 -12.82 16.39
N SER A 201 -3.21 -11.89 15.78
CA SER A 201 -1.92 -12.20 15.15
C SER A 201 -0.90 -12.77 16.14
N ARG A 202 -0.87 -12.23 17.37
CA ARG A 202 0.00 -12.73 18.43
C ARG A 202 -0.36 -14.15 18.87
N VAL A 203 -1.65 -14.44 19.06
CA VAL A 203 -2.13 -15.80 19.40
C VAL A 203 -1.84 -16.78 18.28
N ASN A 204 -2.09 -16.41 17.01
CA ASN A 204 -1.81 -17.25 15.86
C ASN A 204 -0.32 -17.59 15.74
N LYS A 205 0.57 -16.62 15.97
CA LYS A 205 2.02 -16.85 16.01
C LYS A 205 2.40 -17.84 17.11
N MET A 206 1.82 -17.72 18.31
CA MET A 206 2.08 -18.67 19.40
C MET A 206 1.61 -20.10 19.06
N ASN A 207 0.38 -20.24 18.53
CA ASN A 207 -0.15 -21.53 18.13
C ASN A 207 0.67 -22.19 17.01
N ALA A 208 1.14 -21.40 16.04
CA ALA A 208 2.01 -21.88 14.97
C ALA A 208 3.33 -22.44 15.54
N LEU A 209 3.97 -21.74 16.49
CA LEU A 209 5.20 -22.19 17.12
C LEU A 209 4.99 -23.49 17.92
N LEU A 210 3.89 -23.61 18.64
CA LEU A 210 3.56 -24.84 19.38
C LEU A 210 3.31 -26.02 18.43
N HIS A 211 2.61 -25.79 17.32
CA HIS A 211 2.35 -26.82 16.31
C HIS A 211 3.65 -27.34 15.68
N VAL A 212 4.57 -26.42 15.30
CA VAL A 212 5.88 -26.78 14.76
C VAL A 212 6.71 -27.58 15.77
N CYS A 213 6.70 -27.18 17.06
CA CYS A 213 7.41 -27.88 18.12
C CYS A 213 6.90 -29.32 18.34
N MET A 214 5.58 -29.52 18.34
CA MET A 214 4.98 -30.86 18.44
C MET A 214 5.36 -31.74 17.25
N HIS A 215 5.39 -31.18 16.04
CA HIS A 215 5.76 -31.92 14.83
C HIS A 215 7.24 -32.33 14.83
N LEU A 216 8.13 -31.44 15.26
CA LEU A 216 9.57 -31.74 15.42
C LEU A 216 9.84 -32.77 16.53
N SER A 217 9.10 -32.71 17.63
CA SER A 217 9.21 -33.69 18.72
C SER A 217 8.72 -35.09 18.32
N ARG A 218 7.70 -35.19 17.44
CA ARG A 218 7.29 -36.48 16.85
C ARG A 218 8.32 -37.03 15.85
N LYS A 219 8.90 -36.18 14.98
CA LYS A 219 9.95 -36.61 14.03
C LYS A 219 11.28 -37.03 14.69
N ARG A 220 11.66 -36.43 15.83
CA ARG A 220 12.86 -36.90 16.57
C ARG A 220 12.68 -38.26 17.22
N LYS A 221 11.46 -38.65 17.61
CA LYS A 221 11.20 -39.98 18.19
C LYS A 221 11.39 -41.11 17.18
N SER A 222 11.15 -40.89 15.88
CA SER A 222 11.38 -41.92 14.85
C SER A 222 12.85 -42.07 14.44
N LEU A 223 13.70 -41.06 14.66
CA LEU A 223 15.12 -41.12 14.32
C LEU A 223 16.02 -41.65 15.45
N CYS A 224 15.53 -41.72 16.69
CA CYS A 224 16.29 -42.24 17.84
C CYS A 224 16.18 -43.77 18.04
N VAL A 225 15.24 -44.45 17.38
CA VAL A 225 15.01 -45.89 17.60
C VAL A 225 16.17 -46.81 17.15
N PRO A 226 16.98 -46.51 16.11
CA PRO A 226 18.13 -47.36 15.79
C PRO A 226 19.37 -47.11 16.68
N PHE A 227 19.48 -45.96 17.35
CA PHE A 227 20.68 -45.63 18.14
C PHE A 227 20.72 -46.34 19.50
N VAL A 228 19.55 -46.62 20.11
CA VAL A 228 19.48 -47.36 21.38
C VAL A 228 19.72 -48.86 21.19
N SER A 229 19.45 -49.41 20.00
CA SER A 229 19.76 -50.81 19.68
C SER A 229 21.27 -51.03 19.48
N LEU A 230 21.99 -50.04 18.93
CA LEU A 230 23.45 -50.14 18.70
C LEU A 230 24.26 -50.07 20.01
N ILE A 231 23.79 -49.35 21.02
CA ILE A 231 24.48 -49.24 22.32
C ILE A 231 24.40 -50.55 23.12
N ARG A 232 23.33 -51.34 22.95
CA ARG A 232 23.18 -52.62 23.67
C ARG A 232 24.04 -53.75 23.08
N PHE A 233 24.48 -53.63 21.82
CA PHE A 233 25.39 -54.58 21.18
C PHE A 233 26.87 -54.33 21.56
N PHE A 234 27.21 -53.10 21.97
CA PHE A 234 28.60 -52.72 22.28
C PHE A 234 28.99 -52.94 23.75
N PHE A 235 28.02 -53.15 24.65
CA PHE A 235 28.26 -53.18 26.10
C PHE A 235 28.65 -54.56 26.68
N HIS A 236 28.77 -55.61 25.85
CA HIS A 236 29.12 -56.97 26.32
C HIS A 236 30.58 -57.38 26.06
N ARG A 237 31.43 -56.55 25.44
CA ARG A 237 32.77 -57.02 25.01
C ARG A 237 34.01 -56.32 25.58
N ASN A 238 33.92 -55.24 26.36
CA ASN A 238 35.13 -54.69 26.98
C ASN A 238 34.86 -54.08 28.35
N ARG A 239 35.21 -54.87 29.37
CA ARG A 239 35.43 -54.44 30.76
C ARG A 239 36.94 -54.27 30.89
N PHE A 240 37.47 -53.04 30.85
CA PHE A 240 38.69 -52.59 31.55
C PHE A 240 38.89 -51.08 31.28
N GLU A 241 39.43 -50.40 32.28
CA GLU A 241 39.33 -48.98 32.64
C GLU A 241 39.96 -47.95 31.68
N GLN A 242 39.36 -46.75 31.55
CA GLN A 242 39.81 -45.51 32.23
C GLN A 242 38.95 -44.29 31.86
N GLU A 243 38.83 -43.39 32.84
CA GLU A 243 38.00 -42.19 32.89
C GLU A 243 38.36 -41.13 31.83
N VAL A 244 37.34 -40.65 31.10
CA VAL A 244 37.30 -39.26 30.64
C VAL A 244 35.90 -38.72 30.94
N THR A 245 35.83 -37.86 31.94
CA THR A 245 34.61 -37.24 32.47
C THR A 245 34.03 -36.22 31.48
N PHE A 246 33.11 -36.70 30.63
CA PHE A 246 32.26 -35.84 29.81
C PHE A 246 31.13 -35.27 30.67
N ASN A 247 31.36 -34.13 31.33
CA ASN A 247 30.36 -33.50 32.20
C ASN A 247 29.29 -32.76 31.38
N LYS A 248 28.17 -33.45 31.19
CA LYS A 248 26.92 -32.96 30.61
C LYS A 248 25.84 -32.96 31.70
N ARG A 249 25.72 -31.86 32.45
CA ARG A 249 24.66 -31.57 33.45
C ARG A 249 24.79 -30.07 33.75
N HIS A 250 23.93 -29.14 33.35
CA HIS A 250 22.50 -29.07 33.62
C HIS A 250 21.82 -28.11 32.63
N ILE A 251 20.83 -28.60 31.90
CA ILE A 251 19.69 -27.81 31.41
C ILE A 251 18.65 -27.88 32.54
N GLY A 252 18.24 -26.75 33.09
CA GLY A 252 17.06 -26.69 33.96
C GLY A 252 17.13 -25.69 35.11
N LEU A 253 16.54 -24.52 34.88
CA LEU A 253 15.90 -23.61 35.85
C LEU A 253 16.71 -23.16 37.08
N ARG A 254 17.05 -21.87 37.11
CA ARG A 254 16.68 -21.01 38.25
C ARG A 254 16.60 -19.54 37.84
N CYS A 255 15.41 -18.99 38.10
CA CYS A 255 15.15 -17.58 38.29
C CYS A 255 16.05 -16.97 39.39
N LEU A 256 16.13 -15.64 39.33
CA LEU A 256 16.42 -14.66 40.40
C LEU A 256 17.86 -14.12 40.59
N SER A 257 17.89 -12.78 40.57
CA SER A 257 18.79 -11.84 41.25
C SER A 257 20.18 -11.59 40.63
N ARG A 258 20.45 -10.43 40.00
CA ARG A 258 20.79 -9.10 40.57
C ARG A 258 22.05 -9.07 41.45
N LYS A 259 22.94 -8.10 41.11
CA LYS A 259 24.16 -7.58 41.80
C LYS A 259 25.37 -8.51 41.66
N ALA A 260 26.63 -8.09 41.52
CA ALA A 260 27.38 -6.86 41.82
C ALA A 260 28.65 -6.88 40.93
N THR A 261 29.03 -5.82 40.22
CA THR A 261 30.06 -4.80 40.58
C THR A 261 31.54 -5.26 40.51
N VAL A 262 32.34 -4.43 39.82
CA VAL A 262 33.80 -4.15 39.90
C VAL A 262 34.83 -5.20 39.44
N PHE A 263 35.59 -4.85 38.39
CA PHE A 263 37.03 -5.08 38.25
C PHE A 263 37.54 -4.18 37.10
N SER A 264 38.19 -3.02 37.32
CA SER A 264 39.56 -2.78 37.83
C SER A 264 40.68 -3.06 36.81
N MET A 265 41.35 -1.97 36.43
CA MET A 265 42.77 -1.83 36.07
C MET A 265 43.31 -2.49 34.80
N THR A 266 43.47 -1.70 33.74
CA THR A 266 44.77 -1.11 33.32
C THR A 266 44.52 0.04 32.35
#